data_AF-A0A2E6H7F2-F1
#
_entry.id   AF-A0A2E6H7F2-F1
#
_cell.length_a   1.000
_cell.length_b   1.000
_cell.length_c   1.000
_cell.angle_alpha   90.00
_cell.angle_beta   90.00
_cell.angle_gamma   90.00
#
_symmetry.space_group_name_H-M   'P 1'
#
loop_
_entity.id
_entity.type
_entity.pdbx_description
1 polymer ?
#
loop_
_entity_poly.entity_id
_entity_poly.type
_entity_poly.pdbx_seq_one_letter_code
_entity_poly.pdbx_strand_id
1 'polypeptide(L)'
;MKKTFSLTGLLLFATLAQAKVTNSYSLSKLMNKSENLSSLELFWLGQNGPLNKNYGVTGSYGPFGILGPFGDEWWNATPWINGTKSWKDFANKIGAIGGPLSEYGPLLITTEFGQALSSYDFGPNSGEILAAGGVLHSVGPSGLNGVMGVGGPLGPHGIHGYKRDEIGKYRNKNKKIVKSIMVKTIDGKKRFPLYELYKEGIAKELTDLDSSFVAQDKLSSSSDKHQYKITASSKRWVNITLVSAYTLDSLSLRLLDEKGNIIEVSDDSYRSNFISFKTNKKTALKIEVSLKNSFQFLMKPYRLFVTEAPAGATEVKR
;
A
#
# COMPACT_ATOMS: atom_id res chain seq x y z
N MET A 1 -30.36 7.78 62.22
CA MET A 1 -29.54 8.51 61.23
C MET A 1 -29.35 7.62 60.00
N LYS A 2 -30.13 7.83 58.94
CA LYS A 2 -29.98 7.14 57.65
C LYS A 2 -28.96 7.91 56.80
N LYS A 3 -27.84 7.28 56.43
CA LYS A 3 -26.89 7.86 55.47
C LYS A 3 -27.32 7.44 54.07
N THR A 4 -27.85 8.40 53.32
CA THR A 4 -28.06 8.36 51.88
C THR A 4 -26.71 8.36 51.18
N PHE A 5 -26.38 7.28 50.47
CA PHE A 5 -25.29 7.27 49.50
C PHE A 5 -25.83 7.78 48.17
N SER A 6 -25.27 8.91 47.72
CA SER A 6 -25.59 9.58 46.48
C SER A 6 -24.93 8.82 45.32
N LEU A 7 -25.77 8.38 44.39
CA LEU A 7 -25.42 7.68 43.15
C LEU A 7 -24.92 8.70 42.12
N THR A 8 -23.74 9.28 42.33
CA THR A 8 -23.12 10.19 41.36
C THR A 8 -21.66 9.81 41.19
N GLY A 9 -21.33 9.30 40.01
CA GLY A 9 -19.94 9.16 39.57
C GLY A 9 -19.55 7.76 39.17
N LEU A 10 -20.02 7.30 38.01
CA LEU A 10 -19.19 6.53 37.08
C LEU A 10 -19.82 6.46 35.67
N LEU A 11 -20.11 7.61 35.06
CA LEU A 11 -20.24 7.67 33.61
C LEU A 11 -18.81 7.72 33.05
N LEU A 12 -18.22 6.53 32.88
CA LEU A 12 -17.05 6.35 32.02
C LEU A 12 -17.50 6.73 30.61
N PHE A 13 -17.20 7.95 30.19
CA PHE A 13 -17.19 8.29 28.78
C PHE A 13 -16.06 7.48 28.13
N ALA A 14 -16.39 6.26 27.69
CA ALA A 14 -15.67 5.66 26.60
C ALA A 14 -15.96 6.53 25.37
N THR A 15 -15.12 7.55 25.16
CA THR A 15 -15.01 8.18 23.85
C THR A 15 -14.56 7.10 22.89
N LEU A 16 -15.53 6.43 22.26
CA LEU A 16 -15.35 5.65 21.05
C LEU A 16 -14.63 6.59 20.08
N ALA A 17 -13.33 6.38 19.93
CA ALA A 17 -12.54 7.04 18.90
C ALA A 17 -13.16 6.62 17.57
N GLN A 18 -14.06 7.46 17.02
CA GLN A 18 -14.52 7.28 15.66
C GLN A 18 -13.27 7.25 14.78
N ALA A 19 -13.15 6.19 13.97
CA ALA A 19 -12.14 6.08 12.93
C ALA A 19 -12.22 7.32 12.04
N LYS A 20 -11.35 8.30 12.30
CA LYS A 20 -11.38 9.58 11.59
C LYS A 20 -10.38 9.52 10.45
N VAL A 21 -10.85 9.02 9.30
CA VAL A 21 -10.20 9.29 8.00
C VAL A 21 -10.49 10.75 7.68
N THR A 22 -9.43 11.57 7.60
CA THR A 22 -9.61 13.01 7.43
C THR A 22 -9.77 13.41 5.99
N ASN A 23 -9.19 12.65 5.06
CA ASN A 23 -9.26 12.86 3.61
C ASN A 23 -9.16 11.51 2.89
N SER A 24 -9.99 11.28 1.87
CA SER A 24 -9.88 10.13 0.95
C SER A 24 -10.04 10.58 -0.50
N TYR A 25 -9.27 9.95 -1.37
CA TYR A 25 -9.24 10.19 -2.81
C TYR A 25 -9.27 8.85 -3.55
N SER A 26 -10.01 8.83 -4.65
CA SER A 26 -10.18 7.68 -5.54
C SER A 26 -10.20 8.17 -6.99
N LEU A 27 -9.89 7.28 -7.93
CA LEU A 27 -9.92 7.62 -9.35
C LEU A 27 -11.34 8.03 -9.80
N SER A 28 -12.37 7.36 -9.28
CA SER A 28 -13.77 7.69 -9.55
C SER A 28 -14.11 9.15 -9.21
N LYS A 29 -13.60 9.66 -8.08
CA LYS A 29 -13.75 11.07 -7.68
C LYS A 29 -12.97 12.04 -8.57
N LEU A 30 -11.80 11.66 -9.07
CA LEU A 30 -11.01 12.47 -10.02
C LEU A 30 -11.70 12.58 -11.37
N MET A 31 -12.26 11.47 -11.87
CA MET A 31 -12.86 11.38 -13.20
C MET A 31 -14.20 12.12 -13.33
N ASN A 32 -14.96 12.23 -12.25
CA ASN A 32 -16.26 12.92 -12.27
C ASN A 32 -16.16 14.46 -12.38
N LYS A 33 -14.96 15.03 -12.50
CA LYS A 33 -14.74 16.49 -12.51
C LYS A 33 -14.57 17.13 -13.90
N SER A 34 -14.45 16.38 -15.01
CA SER A 34 -14.24 17.00 -16.33
C SER A 34 -14.62 16.08 -17.50
N GLU A 35 -15.37 16.62 -18.48
CA GLU A 35 -15.60 15.97 -19.79
C GLU A 35 -14.41 16.13 -20.75
N ASN A 36 -13.43 16.98 -20.42
CA ASN A 36 -12.22 17.21 -21.22
C ASN A 36 -10.96 16.98 -20.37
N LEU A 37 -10.31 15.83 -20.55
CA LEU A 37 -9.03 15.53 -19.93
C LEU A 37 -7.94 16.44 -20.52
N SER A 38 -7.14 17.07 -19.66
CA SER A 38 -5.92 17.79 -20.06
C SER A 38 -4.92 16.85 -20.74
N SER A 39 -3.93 17.39 -21.46
CA SER A 39 -2.86 16.60 -22.08
C SER A 39 -2.09 15.73 -21.08
N LEU A 40 -1.93 16.20 -19.84
CA LEU A 40 -1.31 15.44 -18.76
C LEU A 40 -2.21 14.28 -18.30
N GLU A 41 -3.52 14.51 -18.16
CA GLU A 41 -4.48 13.47 -17.81
C GLU A 41 -4.62 12.43 -18.94
N LEU A 42 -4.53 12.85 -20.20
CA LEU A 42 -4.48 11.97 -21.37
C LEU A 42 -3.20 11.11 -21.39
N PHE A 43 -2.06 11.67 -21.00
CA PHE A 43 -0.82 10.89 -20.86
C PHE A 43 -0.98 9.79 -19.81
N TRP A 44 -1.48 10.12 -18.62
CA TRP A 44 -1.60 9.16 -17.53
C TRP A 44 -2.69 8.12 -17.75
N LEU A 45 -3.82 8.56 -18.28
CA LEU A 45 -5.06 7.79 -18.31
C LEU A 45 -5.47 7.34 -19.72
N GLY A 46 -4.68 7.68 -20.73
CA GLY A 46 -4.88 7.24 -22.10
C GLY A 46 -4.79 5.72 -22.26
N GLN A 47 -5.15 5.24 -23.45
CA GLN A 47 -5.18 3.81 -23.75
C GLN A 47 -3.81 3.12 -23.57
N ASN A 48 -2.71 3.87 -23.72
CA ASN A 48 -1.34 3.40 -23.48
C ASN A 48 -0.68 4.09 -22.28
N GLY A 49 -1.48 4.78 -21.46
CA GLY A 49 -0.98 5.53 -20.31
C GLY A 49 -0.53 4.63 -19.16
N PRO A 50 0.34 5.13 -18.26
CA PRO A 50 0.81 4.36 -17.10
C PRO A 50 -0.28 3.86 -16.15
N LEU A 51 -1.50 4.42 -16.16
CA LEU A 51 -2.65 3.96 -15.37
C LEU A 51 -3.64 3.11 -16.16
N ASN A 52 -3.27 2.70 -17.38
CA ASN A 52 -4.07 1.76 -18.15
C ASN A 52 -4.20 0.42 -17.40
N LYS A 53 -5.43 -0.10 -17.33
CA LYS A 53 -5.75 -1.35 -16.61
C LYS A 53 -5.06 -2.59 -17.18
N ASN A 54 -4.70 -2.61 -18.45
CA ASN A 54 -4.12 -3.80 -19.08
C ASN A 54 -2.59 -3.70 -19.11
N TYR A 55 -2.06 -2.59 -19.62
CA TYR A 55 -0.64 -2.46 -19.94
C TYR A 55 0.09 -1.40 -19.11
N GLY A 56 -0.65 -0.62 -18.32
CA GLY A 56 -0.06 0.36 -17.42
C GLY A 56 0.73 -0.30 -16.29
N VAL A 57 1.41 0.53 -15.50
CA VAL A 57 2.21 0.11 -14.35
C VAL A 57 1.41 -0.80 -13.40
N THR A 58 0.17 -0.40 -13.12
CA THR A 58 -0.77 -1.10 -12.25
C THR A 58 -1.77 -1.94 -13.03
N GLY A 59 -1.47 -2.23 -14.31
CA GLY A 59 -2.29 -3.05 -15.16
C GLY A 59 -1.99 -4.55 -15.04
N SER A 60 -2.89 -5.38 -15.55
CA SER A 60 -2.81 -6.85 -15.48
C SER A 60 -1.53 -7.41 -16.10
N TYR A 61 -1.01 -6.79 -17.17
CA TYR A 61 0.25 -7.15 -17.83
C TYR A 61 1.41 -6.22 -17.47
N GLY A 62 1.19 -5.30 -16.53
CA GLY A 62 2.23 -4.41 -16.01
C GLY A 62 3.17 -5.08 -15.01
N PRO A 63 4.17 -4.33 -14.49
CA PRO A 63 5.13 -4.80 -13.48
C PRO A 63 4.50 -5.18 -12.13
N PHE A 64 3.28 -4.72 -11.81
CA PHE A 64 2.53 -5.20 -10.64
C PHE A 64 1.44 -6.21 -11.00
N GLY A 65 1.32 -6.53 -12.28
CA GLY A 65 0.41 -7.53 -12.82
C GLY A 65 1.00 -8.94 -12.83
N ILE A 66 0.44 -9.79 -13.67
CA ILE A 66 0.85 -11.18 -13.84
C ILE A 66 2.24 -11.30 -14.47
N LEU A 67 2.62 -10.33 -15.31
CA LEU A 67 3.92 -10.25 -15.98
C LEU A 67 5.01 -9.57 -15.13
N GLY A 68 4.74 -9.33 -13.85
CA GLY A 68 5.65 -8.66 -12.93
C GLY A 68 6.44 -9.61 -12.03
N PRO A 69 7.42 -9.10 -11.25
CA PRO A 69 8.10 -9.85 -10.20
C PRO A 69 7.17 -10.34 -9.08
N PHE A 70 6.00 -9.73 -8.93
CA PHE A 70 4.92 -10.15 -8.04
C PHE A 70 3.99 -11.19 -8.68
N GLY A 71 4.25 -11.60 -9.93
CA GLY A 71 3.57 -12.69 -10.63
C GLY A 71 3.97 -14.06 -10.13
N ASP A 72 3.15 -15.08 -10.38
CA ASP A 72 3.49 -16.49 -10.09
C ASP A 72 3.85 -17.27 -11.36
N GLU A 73 4.19 -16.55 -12.44
CA GLU A 73 4.53 -17.14 -13.72
C GLU A 73 5.89 -17.85 -13.71
N TRP A 74 6.03 -18.88 -14.54
CA TRP A 74 7.23 -19.72 -14.65
C TRP A 74 8.49 -18.95 -15.07
N TRP A 75 8.34 -17.84 -15.81
CA TRP A 75 9.44 -16.97 -16.23
C TRP A 75 9.84 -15.95 -15.15
N ASN A 76 9.11 -15.85 -14.02
CA ASN A 76 9.48 -14.97 -12.92
C ASN A 76 10.87 -15.40 -12.41
N ALA A 77 11.86 -14.51 -12.53
CA ALA A 77 13.23 -14.81 -12.11
C ALA A 77 13.40 -14.86 -10.58
N THR A 78 12.41 -14.37 -9.80
CA THR A 78 12.52 -14.29 -8.34
C THR A 78 12.80 -15.63 -7.66
N PRO A 79 12.08 -16.73 -7.96
CA PRO A 79 12.35 -18.04 -7.36
C PRO A 79 13.77 -18.55 -7.69
N TRP A 80 14.24 -18.31 -8.91
CA TRP A 80 15.59 -18.68 -9.36
C TRP A 80 16.69 -17.90 -8.61
N ILE A 81 16.49 -16.59 -8.43
CA ILE A 81 17.39 -15.74 -7.66
C ILE A 81 17.38 -16.17 -6.18
N ASN A 82 16.20 -16.47 -5.62
CA ASN A 82 16.09 -16.99 -4.25
C ASN A 82 16.79 -18.35 -4.05
N GLY A 83 16.79 -19.21 -5.07
CA GLY A 83 17.29 -20.59 -4.99
C GLY A 83 18.79 -20.76 -5.25
N THR A 84 19.43 -19.91 -6.05
CA THR A 84 20.81 -20.13 -6.55
C THR A 84 21.89 -19.28 -5.88
N LYS A 85 21.57 -18.05 -5.45
CA LYS A 85 22.46 -17.17 -4.67
C LYS A 85 21.58 -16.39 -3.71
N SER A 86 21.79 -16.53 -2.40
CA SER A 86 20.90 -15.89 -1.43
C SER A 86 20.72 -14.40 -1.75
N TRP A 87 19.47 -13.93 -1.92
CA TRP A 87 19.16 -12.50 -2.10
C TRP A 87 19.87 -11.63 -1.07
N LYS A 88 20.10 -12.18 0.13
CA LYS A 88 20.90 -11.60 1.19
C LYS A 88 22.34 -11.31 0.78
N ASP A 89 23.02 -12.21 0.09
CA ASP A 89 24.43 -12.02 -0.32
C ASP A 89 24.54 -10.96 -1.41
N PHE A 90 23.60 -10.95 -2.35
CA PHE A 90 23.51 -9.87 -3.34
C PHE A 90 23.21 -8.53 -2.67
N ALA A 91 22.23 -8.48 -1.78
CA ALA A 91 21.89 -7.29 -0.99
C ALA A 91 23.10 -6.77 -0.19
N ASN A 92 23.87 -7.66 0.45
CA ASN A 92 25.07 -7.29 1.19
C ASN A 92 26.16 -6.70 0.28
N LYS A 93 26.39 -7.29 -0.90
CA LYS A 93 27.37 -6.78 -1.88
C LYS A 93 26.97 -5.39 -2.39
N ILE A 94 25.71 -5.21 -2.75
CA ILE A 94 25.18 -3.91 -3.20
C ILE A 94 25.23 -2.89 -2.06
N GLY A 95 24.89 -3.29 -0.83
CA GLY A 95 24.99 -2.44 0.35
C GLY A 95 26.43 -1.96 0.62
N ALA A 96 27.42 -2.84 0.45
CA ALA A 96 28.84 -2.53 0.68
C ALA A 96 29.41 -1.46 -0.26
N ILE A 97 28.82 -1.28 -1.45
CA ILE A 97 29.24 -0.28 -2.44
C ILE A 97 28.34 0.97 -2.44
N GLY A 98 27.59 1.22 -1.36
CA GLY A 98 26.74 2.41 -1.25
C GLY A 98 25.37 2.26 -1.94
N GLY A 99 24.83 1.05 -2.03
CA GLY A 99 23.56 0.76 -2.69
C GLY A 99 22.31 1.43 -2.09
N PRO A 100 21.10 1.12 -2.59
CA PRO A 100 19.88 1.88 -2.30
C PRO A 100 19.47 2.11 -0.83
N LEU A 101 20.00 1.33 0.11
CA LEU A 101 19.80 1.49 1.56
C LEU A 101 20.96 2.21 2.26
N SER A 102 21.89 2.81 1.51
CA SER A 102 23.00 3.60 2.04
C SER A 102 22.55 5.00 2.43
N GLU A 103 23.44 5.76 3.07
CA GLU A 103 23.20 7.16 3.41
C GLU A 103 23.10 8.08 2.18
N TYR A 104 23.52 7.62 1.00
CA TYR A 104 23.35 8.32 -0.28
C TYR A 104 22.26 7.67 -1.15
N GLY A 105 21.56 6.68 -0.61
CA GLY A 105 20.54 5.93 -1.32
C GLY A 105 19.29 6.77 -1.60
N PRO A 106 18.50 6.39 -2.62
CA PRO A 106 17.30 7.12 -3.01
C PRO A 106 16.21 7.12 -1.92
N LEU A 107 16.28 6.23 -0.92
CA LEU A 107 15.39 6.31 0.25
C LEU A 107 15.57 7.63 1.01
N LEU A 108 16.81 8.14 1.12
CA LEU A 108 17.06 9.40 1.80
C LEU A 108 16.49 10.57 0.99
N ILE A 109 16.92 10.69 -0.26
CA ILE A 109 16.49 11.75 -1.19
C ILE A 109 14.97 11.82 -1.25
N THR A 110 14.31 10.66 -1.35
CA THR A 110 12.84 10.62 -1.38
C THR A 110 12.22 10.93 -0.02
N THR A 111 12.83 10.55 1.12
CA THR A 111 12.31 10.98 2.43
C THR A 111 12.50 12.45 2.71
N GLU A 112 13.58 13.06 2.25
CA GLU A 112 13.83 14.50 2.40
C GLU A 112 12.93 15.30 1.46
N PHE A 113 12.79 14.85 0.22
CA PHE A 113 11.84 15.43 -0.75
C PHE A 113 10.38 15.24 -0.30
N GLY A 114 10.03 14.06 0.22
CA GLY A 114 8.73 13.77 0.81
C GLY A 114 8.46 14.57 2.09
N GLN A 115 9.50 14.85 2.89
CA GLN A 115 9.45 15.75 4.05
C GLN A 115 9.19 17.19 3.62
N ALA A 116 9.92 17.69 2.63
CA ALA A 116 9.76 19.03 2.07
C ALA A 116 8.38 19.25 1.44
N LEU A 117 7.77 18.20 0.88
CA LEU A 117 6.40 18.26 0.39
C LEU A 117 5.38 18.17 1.53
N SER A 118 5.65 17.36 2.55
CA SER A 118 4.69 17.22 3.65
C SER A 118 4.61 18.38 4.64
N SER A 119 5.65 19.21 4.71
CA SER A 119 5.67 20.44 5.51
C SER A 119 4.76 21.51 4.91
N TYR A 120 4.43 21.39 3.63
CA TYR A 120 3.29 22.07 3.06
C TYR A 120 2.03 21.33 3.50
N ASP A 121 1.25 21.99 4.35
CA ASP A 121 -0.15 21.66 4.56
C ASP A 121 -0.87 21.98 3.25
N PHE A 122 -0.64 21.14 2.24
CA PHE A 122 -1.36 21.27 1.00
C PHE A 122 -2.81 21.07 1.38
N GLY A 123 -3.59 22.12 1.23
CA GLY A 123 -5.00 22.11 1.62
C GLY A 123 -5.75 20.97 0.93
N PRO A 124 -7.04 20.77 1.25
CA PRO A 124 -7.88 19.71 0.67
C PRO A 124 -7.99 19.69 -0.87
N ASN A 125 -7.29 20.60 -1.57
CA ASN A 125 -7.19 20.73 -3.03
C ASN A 125 -5.80 20.40 -3.60
N SER A 126 -4.96 19.64 -2.88
CA SER A 126 -3.63 19.22 -3.33
C SER A 126 -3.67 18.15 -4.43
N GLY A 127 -4.42 18.41 -5.51
CA GLY A 127 -4.62 17.50 -6.62
C GLY A 127 -3.30 17.03 -7.23
N GLU A 128 -2.25 17.85 -7.18
CA GLU A 128 -0.94 17.57 -7.81
C GLU A 128 -0.14 16.49 -7.08
N ILE A 129 -0.09 16.48 -5.75
CA ILE A 129 0.68 15.46 -4.99
C ILE A 129 -0.01 14.09 -5.02
N LEU A 130 -1.33 14.08 -5.23
CA LEU A 130 -2.18 12.90 -5.36
C LEU A 130 -2.52 12.59 -6.82
N ALA A 131 -2.13 13.43 -7.78
CA ALA A 131 -2.31 13.17 -9.20
C ALA A 131 -1.38 12.03 -9.61
N ALA A 132 -1.68 11.42 -10.74
CA ALA A 132 -0.82 10.41 -11.32
C ALA A 132 0.63 10.91 -11.44
N GLY A 133 1.58 10.16 -10.87
CA GLY A 133 3.00 10.53 -10.78
C GLY A 133 3.35 11.48 -9.62
N GLY A 134 2.37 12.10 -8.97
CA GLY A 134 2.54 12.90 -7.76
C GLY A 134 3.12 12.08 -6.61
N VAL A 135 3.83 12.75 -5.70
CA VAL A 135 4.66 12.06 -4.68
C VAL A 135 3.90 11.06 -3.83
N LEU A 136 2.63 11.33 -3.52
CA LEU A 136 1.80 10.47 -2.69
C LEU A 136 0.88 9.53 -3.49
N HIS A 137 0.87 9.62 -4.81
CA HIS A 137 0.04 8.76 -5.65
C HIS A 137 0.58 7.33 -5.74
N SER A 138 -0.29 6.38 -6.06
CA SER A 138 0.03 4.94 -6.16
C SER A 138 1.15 4.59 -7.15
N VAL A 139 1.39 5.40 -8.17
CA VAL A 139 2.53 5.25 -9.10
C VAL A 139 3.64 6.29 -8.91
N GLY A 140 3.56 7.10 -7.86
CA GLY A 140 4.60 8.07 -7.52
C GLY A 140 5.70 7.51 -6.60
N PRO A 141 6.66 8.35 -6.18
CA PRO A 141 7.75 7.99 -5.27
C PRO A 141 7.38 7.35 -3.93
N SER A 142 6.19 7.64 -3.40
CA SER A 142 5.65 6.99 -2.18
C SER A 142 4.67 5.86 -2.49
N GLY A 143 4.35 5.65 -3.77
CA GLY A 143 3.49 4.58 -4.26
C GLY A 143 4.29 3.34 -4.62
N LEU A 144 3.65 2.41 -5.33
CA LEU A 144 4.11 1.06 -5.61
C LEU A 144 5.50 0.98 -6.24
N ASN A 145 5.76 1.74 -7.31
CA ASN A 145 7.06 1.83 -7.98
C ASN A 145 8.06 2.72 -7.27
N GLY A 146 7.58 3.46 -6.27
CA GLY A 146 8.38 4.38 -5.51
C GLY A 146 9.46 3.67 -4.72
N VAL A 147 10.51 4.42 -4.41
CA VAL A 147 11.62 3.94 -3.57
C VAL A 147 11.12 3.54 -2.18
N MET A 148 10.03 4.15 -1.73
CA MET A 148 9.38 3.83 -0.46
C MET A 148 8.29 2.77 -0.58
N GLY A 149 7.95 2.36 -1.81
CA GLY A 149 6.90 1.41 -2.08
C GLY A 149 7.38 -0.03 -2.15
N VAL A 150 6.43 -0.90 -2.45
CA VAL A 150 6.63 -2.34 -2.56
C VAL A 150 7.64 -2.75 -3.65
N GLY A 151 7.78 -1.97 -4.73
CA GLY A 151 8.76 -2.20 -5.78
C GLY A 151 10.17 -1.69 -5.43
N GLY A 152 10.28 -0.92 -4.34
CA GLY A 152 11.54 -0.34 -3.88
C GLY A 152 12.41 -1.30 -3.03
N PRO A 153 13.52 -0.80 -2.48
CA PRO A 153 14.46 -1.60 -1.69
C PRO A 153 13.90 -2.15 -0.36
N LEU A 154 12.76 -1.63 0.11
CA LEU A 154 12.03 -2.11 1.30
C LEU A 154 11.03 -3.23 0.97
N GLY A 155 10.85 -3.51 -0.33
CA GLY A 155 9.89 -4.44 -0.89
C GLY A 155 10.24 -5.92 -0.74
N PRO A 156 9.31 -6.83 -1.06
CA PRO A 156 9.56 -8.28 -1.12
C PRO A 156 10.67 -8.72 -2.07
N HIS A 157 10.99 -7.91 -3.08
CA HIS A 157 12.09 -8.18 -4.00
C HIS A 157 13.23 -7.16 -3.82
N GLY A 158 13.23 -6.46 -2.68
CA GLY A 158 14.20 -5.43 -2.34
C GLY A 158 15.49 -5.97 -1.72
N ILE A 159 16.46 -5.07 -1.53
CA ILE A 159 17.80 -5.39 -1.04
C ILE A 159 17.95 -5.24 0.49
N HIS A 160 16.87 -5.41 1.25
CA HIS A 160 16.89 -5.30 2.72
C HIS A 160 17.52 -6.53 3.41
N GLY A 161 17.81 -7.61 2.68
CA GLY A 161 18.62 -8.74 3.15
C GLY A 161 17.92 -9.69 4.14
N TYR A 162 16.60 -9.62 4.27
CA TYR A 162 15.81 -10.53 5.10
C TYR A 162 15.10 -11.58 4.24
N LYS A 163 15.13 -12.84 4.70
CA LYS A 163 14.36 -13.93 4.08
C LYS A 163 12.94 -13.93 4.65
N ARG A 164 11.93 -14.16 3.79
CA ARG A 164 10.55 -14.45 4.21
C ARG A 164 10.41 -15.91 4.63
N ASP A 165 9.56 -16.16 5.62
CA ASP A 165 9.05 -17.49 5.90
C ASP A 165 7.90 -17.85 4.94
N GLU A 166 7.33 -19.04 5.11
CA GLU A 166 6.25 -19.59 4.28
C GLU A 166 4.99 -18.73 4.32
N ILE A 167 4.77 -18.02 5.44
CA ILE A 167 3.62 -17.13 5.62
C ILE A 167 3.92 -15.68 5.20
N GLY A 168 5.08 -15.40 4.62
CA GLY A 168 5.42 -14.09 4.08
C GLY A 168 6.10 -13.12 5.05
N LYS A 169 6.36 -13.51 6.30
CA LYS A 169 6.98 -12.66 7.33
C LYS A 169 8.50 -12.70 7.28
N TYR A 170 9.16 -11.57 7.49
CA TYR A 170 10.63 -11.53 7.53
C TYR A 170 11.16 -12.01 8.87
N ARG A 171 12.26 -12.78 8.85
CA ARG A 171 12.93 -13.23 10.07
C ARG A 171 14.41 -12.89 10.08
N ASN A 172 14.90 -12.47 11.26
CA ASN A 172 16.34 -12.30 11.48
C ASN A 172 17.05 -13.64 11.75
N LYS A 173 18.37 -13.60 11.96
CA LYS A 173 19.19 -14.77 12.28
C LYS A 173 18.69 -15.56 13.52
N ASN A 174 18.00 -14.89 14.44
CA ASN A 174 17.44 -15.48 15.67
C ASN A 174 15.97 -15.93 15.50
N LYS A 175 15.49 -16.06 14.25
CA LYS A 175 14.11 -16.43 13.90
C LYS A 175 13.03 -15.46 14.41
N LYS A 176 13.39 -14.28 14.92
CA LYS A 176 12.43 -13.24 15.34
C LYS A 176 11.89 -12.50 14.13
N ILE A 177 10.59 -12.17 14.17
CA ILE A 177 9.92 -11.41 13.12
C ILE A 177 10.51 -9.99 13.05
N VAL A 178 10.73 -9.50 11.83
CA VAL A 178 11.27 -8.17 11.55
C VAL A 178 10.28 -7.40 10.67
N LYS A 179 9.62 -6.39 11.23
CA LYS A 179 8.69 -5.53 10.48
C LYS A 179 9.31 -4.22 9.98
N SER A 180 10.55 -3.92 10.38
CA SER A 180 11.22 -2.65 10.03
C SER A 180 12.73 -2.77 10.06
N ILE A 181 13.40 -1.90 9.32
CA ILE A 181 14.87 -1.77 9.30
C ILE A 181 15.29 -0.37 9.75
N MET A 182 16.50 -0.29 10.31
CA MET A 182 17.17 0.99 10.56
C MET A 182 18.12 1.26 9.39
N VAL A 183 17.91 2.38 8.71
CA VAL A 183 18.76 2.86 7.62
C VAL A 183 19.59 4.03 8.14
N LYS A 184 20.89 4.04 7.85
CA LYS A 184 21.76 5.18 8.18
C LYS A 184 21.46 6.31 7.20
N THR A 185 21.32 7.51 7.72
CA THR A 185 21.05 8.75 7.00
C THR A 185 22.11 9.79 7.37
N ILE A 186 22.17 10.90 6.64
CA ILE A 186 23.05 12.03 6.96
C ILE A 186 22.76 12.53 8.39
N ASP A 187 21.48 12.60 8.78
CA ASP A 187 21.04 13.02 10.11
C ASP A 187 20.99 11.91 11.18
N GLY A 188 21.57 10.73 10.92
CA GLY A 188 21.65 9.64 11.90
C GLY A 188 21.06 8.31 11.42
N LYS A 189 20.08 7.74 12.14
CA LYS A 189 19.45 6.47 11.76
C LYS A 189 17.93 6.61 11.78
N LYS A 190 17.28 6.25 10.66
CA LYS A 190 15.83 6.31 10.52
C LYS A 190 15.22 4.91 10.36
N ARG A 191 14.04 4.72 10.93
CA ARG A 191 13.30 3.46 10.87
C ARG A 191 12.36 3.46 9.67
N PHE A 192 12.40 2.40 8.87
CA PHE A 192 11.54 2.19 7.72
C PHE A 192 10.78 0.85 7.84
N PRO A 193 9.47 0.81 7.54
CA PRO A 193 8.73 -0.44 7.49
C PRO A 193 9.22 -1.32 6.32
N LEU A 194 9.15 -2.63 6.49
CA LEU A 194 9.33 -3.59 5.41
C LEU A 194 7.97 -3.98 4.85
N TYR A 195 7.91 -4.27 3.54
CA TYR A 195 6.69 -4.74 2.90
C TYR A 195 6.64 -6.26 2.90
N GLU A 196 5.66 -6.82 3.56
CA GLU A 196 5.44 -8.27 3.59
C GLU A 196 4.59 -8.70 2.38
N LEU A 197 4.81 -9.93 1.89
CA LEU A 197 4.06 -10.50 0.77
C LEU A 197 3.38 -11.78 1.24
N TYR A 198 2.06 -11.73 1.29
CA TYR A 198 1.18 -12.78 1.75
C TYR A 198 0.51 -13.47 0.57
N LYS A 199 0.60 -14.80 0.50
CA LYS A 199 -0.05 -15.61 -0.53
C LYS A 199 -1.31 -16.29 0.02
N GLU A 200 -2.15 -16.79 -0.89
CA GLU A 200 -3.18 -17.80 -0.60
C GLU A 200 -4.14 -17.43 0.55
N GLY A 201 -4.48 -16.15 0.67
CA GLY A 201 -5.45 -15.69 1.66
C GLY A 201 -4.90 -15.52 3.09
N ILE A 202 -3.62 -15.79 3.34
CA ILE A 202 -2.98 -15.62 4.66
C ILE A 202 -3.27 -14.23 5.25
N ALA A 203 -3.16 -13.18 4.43
CA ALA A 203 -3.42 -11.81 4.88
C ALA A 203 -4.85 -11.61 5.43
N LYS A 204 -5.86 -12.36 4.97
CA LYS A 204 -7.23 -12.25 5.48
C LYS A 204 -7.39 -12.79 6.90
N GLU A 205 -6.54 -13.74 7.28
CA GLU A 205 -6.57 -14.40 8.59
C GLU A 205 -5.78 -13.63 9.65
N LEU A 206 -4.87 -12.75 9.22
CA LEU A 206 -4.06 -11.95 10.12
C LEU A 206 -4.88 -10.82 10.75
N THR A 207 -4.75 -10.66 12.07
CA THR A 207 -5.39 -9.59 12.84
C THR A 207 -4.49 -8.38 13.04
N ASP A 208 -3.21 -8.50 12.71
CA ASP A 208 -2.16 -7.51 12.99
C ASP A 208 -1.50 -6.96 11.72
N LEU A 209 -2.22 -6.94 10.59
CA LEU A 209 -1.75 -6.27 9.39
C LEU A 209 -1.56 -4.78 9.65
N ASP A 210 -0.35 -4.32 9.40
CA ASP A 210 -0.07 -2.90 9.26
C ASP A 210 -0.44 -2.42 7.84
N SER A 211 -0.11 -1.17 7.53
CA SER A 211 -0.45 -0.56 6.24
C SER A 211 0.65 -0.76 5.18
N SER A 212 1.52 -1.78 5.29
CA SER A 212 2.64 -2.02 4.37
C SER A 212 2.75 -3.50 3.98
N PHE A 213 1.86 -3.95 3.10
CA PHE A 213 1.87 -5.35 2.65
C PHE A 213 1.33 -5.53 1.23
N VAL A 214 1.56 -6.73 0.70
CA VAL A 214 0.94 -7.26 -0.52
C VAL A 214 0.14 -8.50 -0.15
N ALA A 215 -1.09 -8.60 -0.63
CA ALA A 215 -1.85 -9.84 -0.62
C ALA A 215 -2.05 -10.34 -2.05
N GLN A 216 -1.60 -11.56 -2.32
CA GLN A 216 -1.92 -12.32 -3.53
C GLN A 216 -3.04 -13.29 -3.21
N ASP A 217 -4.19 -13.10 -3.85
CA ASP A 217 -5.39 -13.86 -3.53
C ASP A 217 -6.26 -14.03 -4.78
N LYS A 218 -7.37 -14.78 -4.66
CA LYS A 218 -8.23 -15.12 -5.79
C LYS A 218 -9.69 -15.23 -5.36
N LEU A 219 -10.58 -14.50 -6.02
CA LEU A 219 -12.01 -14.70 -5.82
C LEU A 219 -12.45 -15.96 -6.57
N SER A 220 -13.32 -16.74 -5.92
CA SER A 220 -13.87 -17.98 -6.45
C SER A 220 -15.13 -17.77 -7.29
N SER A 221 -15.89 -16.70 -7.04
CA SER A 221 -17.17 -16.42 -7.70
C SER A 221 -17.52 -14.93 -7.68
N SER A 222 -18.64 -14.57 -8.33
CA SER A 222 -19.19 -13.21 -8.33
C SER A 222 -19.77 -12.75 -7.00
N SER A 223 -20.19 -13.69 -6.14
CA SER A 223 -20.70 -13.40 -4.80
C SER A 223 -19.59 -13.30 -3.75
N ASP A 224 -18.38 -13.75 -4.10
CA ASP A 224 -17.24 -13.80 -3.20
C ASP A 224 -16.70 -12.40 -2.88
N LYS A 225 -16.32 -12.23 -1.62
CA LYS A 225 -15.79 -10.98 -1.07
C LYS A 225 -14.67 -11.30 -0.11
N HIS A 226 -13.54 -10.65 -0.31
CA HIS A 226 -12.40 -10.77 0.58
C HIS A 226 -12.24 -9.50 1.39
N GLN A 227 -12.06 -9.66 2.71
CA GLN A 227 -11.85 -8.55 3.63
C GLN A 227 -10.50 -8.67 4.32
N TYR A 228 -9.74 -7.57 4.33
CA TYR A 228 -8.46 -7.44 5.01
C TYR A 228 -8.61 -6.43 6.13
N LYS A 229 -8.36 -6.87 7.37
CA LYS A 229 -8.40 -5.99 8.55
C LYS A 229 -7.03 -5.36 8.72
N ILE A 230 -6.98 -4.04 8.68
CA ILE A 230 -5.72 -3.29 8.84
C ILE A 230 -5.81 -2.36 10.04
N THR A 231 -4.68 -2.13 10.70
CA THR A 231 -4.55 -1.08 11.71
C THR A 231 -3.51 -0.08 11.28
N ALA A 232 -3.95 1.15 11.00
CA ALA A 232 -3.03 2.23 10.70
C ALA A 232 -2.21 2.59 11.94
N SER A 233 -0.91 2.35 11.90
CA SER A 233 -0.02 2.53 13.05
C SER A 233 0.22 4.00 13.43
N SER A 234 -0.06 4.93 12.50
CA SER A 234 0.36 6.32 12.60
C SER A 234 -0.52 7.26 11.76
N LYS A 235 -0.37 8.58 11.97
CA LYS A 235 -1.07 9.60 11.18
C LYS A 235 -0.36 9.83 9.84
N ARG A 236 -0.64 8.97 8.86
CA ARG A 236 0.05 8.97 7.56
C ARG A 236 -0.91 8.78 6.39
N TRP A 237 -0.40 9.00 5.19
CA TRP A 237 -1.06 8.62 3.96
C TRP A 237 -0.89 7.12 3.73
N VAL A 238 -1.98 6.48 3.31
CA VAL A 238 -2.03 5.08 2.92
C VAL A 238 -2.56 5.02 1.50
N ASN A 239 -1.86 4.29 0.64
CA ASN A 239 -2.25 3.98 -0.72
C ASN A 239 -2.64 2.51 -0.78
N ILE A 240 -3.84 2.26 -1.28
CA ILE A 240 -4.33 0.92 -1.60
C ILE A 240 -4.42 0.85 -3.11
N THR A 241 -3.84 -0.18 -3.72
CA THR A 241 -3.96 -0.44 -5.16
C THR A 241 -4.33 -1.89 -5.38
N LEU A 242 -5.34 -2.10 -6.21
CA LEU A 242 -5.84 -3.41 -6.58
C LEU A 242 -5.54 -3.66 -8.06
N VAL A 243 -4.86 -4.76 -8.34
CA VAL A 243 -4.49 -5.18 -9.69
C VAL A 243 -5.12 -6.54 -9.98
N SER A 244 -6.00 -6.62 -10.98
CA SER A 244 -6.49 -7.89 -11.49
C SER A 244 -5.39 -8.59 -12.26
N ALA A 245 -5.26 -9.91 -12.12
CA ALA A 245 -4.30 -10.68 -12.91
C ALA A 245 -4.75 -10.83 -14.37
N TYR A 246 -6.06 -10.81 -14.63
CA TYR A 246 -6.63 -10.92 -15.96
C TYR A 246 -7.39 -9.65 -16.36
N THR A 247 -7.33 -9.34 -17.66
CA THR A 247 -7.91 -8.12 -18.24
C THR A 247 -9.43 -8.17 -18.40
N LEU A 248 -10.00 -9.38 -18.46
CA LEU A 248 -11.44 -9.61 -18.59
C LEU A 248 -12.19 -9.55 -17.25
N ASP A 249 -11.48 -9.37 -16.14
CA ASP A 249 -12.06 -9.27 -14.82
C ASP A 249 -12.12 -7.82 -14.38
N SER A 250 -13.26 -7.39 -13.85
CA SER A 250 -13.46 -6.09 -13.25
C SER A 250 -13.67 -6.24 -11.75
N LEU A 251 -12.75 -5.69 -10.96
CA LEU A 251 -12.78 -5.74 -9.50
C LEU A 251 -13.17 -4.39 -8.90
N SER A 252 -13.87 -4.45 -7.77
CA SER A 252 -14.20 -3.32 -6.91
C SER A 252 -13.34 -3.36 -5.66
N LEU A 253 -12.86 -2.19 -5.26
CA LEU A 253 -12.09 -1.94 -4.05
C LEU A 253 -12.89 -1.01 -3.16
N ARG A 254 -13.11 -1.39 -1.91
CA ARG A 254 -13.80 -0.56 -0.92
C ARG A 254 -12.96 -0.41 0.33
N LEU A 255 -12.89 0.82 0.83
CA LEU A 255 -12.38 1.12 2.15
C LEU A 255 -13.57 1.26 3.10
N LEU A 256 -13.58 0.50 4.18
CA LEU A 256 -14.62 0.55 5.20
C LEU A 256 -14.04 0.90 6.56
N ASP A 257 -14.87 1.51 7.40
CA ASP A 257 -14.56 1.66 8.82
C ASP A 257 -14.66 0.31 9.56
N GLU A 258 -14.31 0.31 10.84
CA GLU A 258 -14.39 -0.89 11.68
C GLU A 258 -15.80 -1.50 11.74
N LYS A 259 -16.85 -0.66 11.68
CA LYS A 259 -18.26 -1.06 11.71
C LYS A 259 -18.76 -1.62 10.38
N GLY A 260 -17.98 -1.45 9.30
CA GLY A 260 -18.35 -1.88 7.95
C GLY A 260 -19.08 -0.81 7.14
N ASN A 261 -19.07 0.45 7.58
CA ASN A 261 -19.57 1.55 6.76
C ASN A 261 -18.55 1.90 5.68
N ILE A 262 -19.03 2.16 4.46
CA ILE A 262 -18.18 2.53 3.33
C ILE A 262 -17.63 3.94 3.56
N ILE A 263 -16.31 4.07 3.51
CA ILE A 263 -15.58 5.34 3.50
C ILE A 263 -15.30 5.76 2.06
N GLU A 264 -14.83 4.83 1.22
CA GLU A 264 -14.43 5.11 -0.16
C GLU A 264 -14.61 3.89 -1.06
N VAL A 265 -14.87 4.13 -2.34
CA VAL A 265 -14.99 3.08 -3.37
C VAL A 265 -14.17 3.44 -4.60
N SER A 266 -13.49 2.44 -5.15
CA SER A 266 -12.76 2.53 -6.41
C SER A 266 -13.06 1.30 -7.25
N ASP A 267 -13.52 1.53 -8.48
CA ASP A 267 -13.91 0.47 -9.40
C ASP A 267 -13.06 0.56 -10.66
N ASP A 268 -12.59 -0.59 -11.13
CA ASP A 268 -11.58 -0.70 -12.19
C ASP A 268 -12.16 -0.69 -13.61
N SER A 269 -13.37 -0.17 -13.83
CA SER A 269 -14.16 -0.44 -15.05
C SER A 269 -13.36 -0.21 -16.35
N TYR A 270 -12.40 0.72 -16.37
CA TYR A 270 -11.46 0.90 -17.48
C TYR A 270 -10.01 1.31 -17.08
N ARG A 271 -9.68 1.47 -15.79
CA ARG A 271 -8.43 2.11 -15.32
C ARG A 271 -7.94 1.52 -14.00
N SER A 272 -6.74 1.91 -13.57
CA SER A 272 -6.12 1.47 -12.30
C SER A 272 -7.06 1.62 -11.10
N ASN A 273 -7.20 0.57 -10.29
CA ASN A 273 -8.02 0.59 -9.10
C ASN A 273 -7.19 1.00 -7.87
N PHE A 274 -7.39 2.22 -7.37
CA PHE A 274 -6.68 2.68 -6.18
C PHE A 274 -7.54 3.57 -5.27
N ILE A 275 -7.16 3.61 -4.00
CA ILE A 275 -7.67 4.52 -2.96
C ILE A 275 -6.47 5.09 -2.20
N SER A 276 -6.42 6.41 -2.03
CA SER A 276 -5.44 7.10 -1.20
C SER A 276 -6.14 7.81 -0.07
N PHE A 277 -5.73 7.59 1.18
CA PHE A 277 -6.39 8.22 2.32
C PHE A 277 -5.41 8.58 3.43
N LYS A 278 -5.73 9.62 4.19
CA LYS A 278 -5.00 10.04 5.38
C LYS A 278 -5.73 9.56 6.62
N THR A 279 -5.04 8.81 7.44
CA THR A 279 -5.59 8.18 8.65
C THR A 279 -5.05 8.82 9.92
N ASN A 280 -5.71 8.59 11.05
CA ASN A 280 -5.19 8.90 12.37
C ASN A 280 -4.48 7.68 12.98
N LYS A 281 -3.70 7.92 14.03
CA LYS A 281 -2.96 6.86 14.74
C LYS A 281 -3.93 5.83 15.34
N LYS A 282 -3.61 4.53 15.17
CA LYS A 282 -4.38 3.37 15.66
C LYS A 282 -5.80 3.28 15.12
N THR A 283 -6.01 3.67 13.86
CA THR A 283 -7.32 3.54 13.22
C THR A 283 -7.49 2.13 12.64
N ALA A 284 -8.49 1.40 13.11
CA ALA A 284 -8.89 0.11 12.56
C ALA A 284 -9.79 0.31 11.33
N LEU A 285 -9.45 -0.37 10.22
CA LEU A 285 -10.14 -0.26 8.94
C LEU A 285 -10.27 -1.63 8.30
N LYS A 286 -11.16 -1.75 7.33
CA LYS A 286 -11.30 -2.94 6.47
C LYS A 286 -11.12 -2.54 5.02
N ILE A 287 -10.39 -3.37 4.29
CA ILE A 287 -10.32 -3.29 2.83
C ILE A 287 -11.13 -4.45 2.28
N GLU A 288 -12.15 -4.15 1.48
CA GLU A 288 -12.95 -5.16 0.78
C GLU A 288 -12.59 -5.19 -0.70
N VAL A 289 -12.39 -6.40 -1.22
CA VAL A 289 -12.22 -6.70 -2.63
C VAL A 289 -13.36 -7.60 -3.07
N SER A 290 -14.03 -7.24 -4.17
CA SER A 290 -15.12 -8.02 -4.74
C SER A 290 -15.12 -7.98 -6.27
N LEU A 291 -15.72 -8.98 -6.91
CA LEU A 291 -15.91 -8.98 -8.34
C LEU A 291 -17.08 -8.06 -8.72
N LYS A 292 -16.85 -7.15 -9.66
CA LYS A 292 -17.90 -6.29 -10.24
C LYS A 292 -18.49 -6.94 -11.48
N ASN A 293 -17.64 -7.38 -12.39
CA ASN A 293 -18.02 -8.12 -13.59
C ASN A 293 -16.86 -9.02 -14.06
N SER A 294 -17.15 -10.05 -14.83
CA SER A 294 -16.14 -10.85 -15.51
C SER A 294 -16.69 -11.39 -16.82
N PHE A 295 -15.84 -11.37 -17.85
CA PHE A 295 -16.13 -11.99 -19.14
C PHE A 295 -15.46 -13.36 -19.31
N GLN A 296 -15.11 -14.02 -18.20
CA GLN A 296 -14.43 -15.32 -18.20
C GLN A 296 -14.82 -16.18 -16.97
N PHE A 297 -14.63 -17.51 -17.02
CA PHE A 297 -15.11 -18.47 -16.00
C PHE A 297 -14.04 -19.02 -15.05
N LEU A 298 -12.76 -18.71 -15.29
CA LEU A 298 -11.63 -19.05 -14.44
C LEU A 298 -11.69 -18.32 -13.09
N MET A 299 -10.78 -18.67 -12.19
CA MET A 299 -10.55 -17.92 -10.95
C MET A 299 -10.24 -16.46 -11.26
N LYS A 300 -10.44 -15.59 -10.26
CA LYS A 300 -10.16 -14.14 -10.36
C LYS A 300 -8.94 -13.77 -9.51
N PRO A 301 -7.71 -14.19 -9.89
CA PRO A 301 -6.53 -13.82 -9.14
C PRO A 301 -6.35 -12.30 -9.17
N TYR A 302 -5.93 -11.76 -8.04
CA TYR A 302 -5.63 -10.34 -7.89
C TYR A 302 -4.48 -10.12 -6.93
N ARG A 303 -3.95 -8.90 -6.96
CA ARG A 303 -2.92 -8.43 -6.04
C ARG A 303 -3.42 -7.15 -5.40
N LEU A 304 -3.50 -7.17 -4.08
CA LEU A 304 -3.80 -6.00 -3.27
C LEU A 304 -2.49 -5.49 -2.69
N PHE A 305 -2.15 -4.25 -3.00
CA PHE A 305 -0.99 -3.58 -2.47
C PHE A 305 -1.44 -2.49 -1.51
N VAL A 306 -0.92 -2.51 -0.29
CA VAL A 306 -1.17 -1.51 0.74
C VAL A 306 0.16 -0.88 1.11
N THR A 307 0.24 0.44 0.99
CA THR A 307 1.48 1.21 1.12
C THR A 307 1.28 2.42 2.01
N GLU A 308 1.90 2.41 3.19
CA GLU A 308 1.99 3.57 4.06
C GLU A 308 3.16 4.46 3.63
N ALA A 309 2.91 5.76 3.46
CA ALA A 309 3.99 6.72 3.33
C ALA A 309 4.83 6.73 4.63
N PRO A 310 6.16 6.97 4.59
CA PRO A 310 7.00 6.89 5.78
C PRO A 310 6.79 8.04 6.77
N ALA A 311 7.26 7.82 8.00
CA ALA A 311 7.35 8.86 9.03
C ALA A 311 8.29 9.99 8.59
N GLY A 312 7.86 11.22 8.76
CA GLY A 312 8.53 12.41 8.24
C GLY A 312 7.60 13.23 7.35
N ALA A 313 6.57 12.59 6.77
CA ALA A 313 5.56 13.25 5.98
C ALA A 313 4.49 14.04 6.80
N THR A 314 4.70 14.32 8.09
CA THR A 314 3.67 14.98 8.94
C THR A 314 4.14 15.59 10.25
N GLU A 315 5.42 15.54 10.62
CA GLU A 315 5.89 16.11 11.89
C GLU A 315 7.08 17.04 11.66
N VAL A 316 6.81 18.21 11.08
CA VAL A 316 7.59 19.40 11.42
C VAL A 316 7.17 19.76 12.84
N LYS A 317 8.01 19.46 13.83
CA LYS A 317 7.92 20.14 15.11
C LYS A 317 8.20 21.61 14.82
N ARG A 318 7.17 22.45 14.94
CA ARG A 318 7.36 23.90 15.10
C ARG A 318 8.06 24.16 16.42
#